data_AF-A0A5E5BTK9-F1
#
_entry.id   AF-A0A5E5BTK9-F1
#
_cell.length_a   1.000
_cell.length_b   1.000
_cell.length_c   1.000
_cell.angle_alpha   90.00
_cell.angle_beta   90.00
_cell.angle_gamma   90.00
#
_symmetry.space_group_name_H-M   'P 1'
#
loop_
_entity.id
_entity.type
_entity.pdbx_description
1 polymer ?
#
loop_
_entity_poly.entity_id
_entity_poly.type
_entity_poly.pdbx_seq_one_letter_code
_entity_poly.pdbx_strand_id
1 'polypeptide(L)'
;MKLLSKTRKTPVALASGNDAAPAIRPIAHASPGQAEPVGSGKYVGLLTLLVKERVAMIEMTGADEEFALARAVAVEHGITIDAALRERLATLRGQRESIWSAQRALRAKQADQMRKAGPAVTSAIDERLRLVEVVRSLKAQIAGYDAARRAFVRKLVDAGMSVEEASSVEPKPSADDLAGWRNELSDAEARDAELAAKLAAGAVAFLTEAA
;
A
#
# COMPACT_ATOMS: atom_id res chain seq x y z
N MET A 1 -85.79 52.89 -38.89
CA MET A 1 -85.74 52.15 -40.16
C MET A 1 -84.29 51.92 -40.56
N LYS A 2 -83.89 50.63 -40.69
CA LYS A 2 -83.07 50.01 -41.78
C LYS A 2 -82.35 50.97 -42.76
N LEU A 3 -81.08 50.84 -43.20
CA LEU A 3 -80.07 49.76 -43.32
C LEU A 3 -78.69 50.42 -43.60
N LEU A 4 -77.58 49.95 -43.01
CA LEU A 4 -76.46 49.15 -43.61
C LEU A 4 -75.85 49.75 -44.93
N SER A 5 -74.53 49.88 -45.12
CA SER A 5 -73.54 48.79 -45.03
C SER A 5 -72.09 49.20 -45.37
N LYS A 6 -71.13 48.54 -44.67
CA LYS A 6 -69.85 47.93 -45.15
C LYS A 6 -68.72 48.86 -45.64
N THR A 7 -67.47 48.72 -45.19
CA THR A 7 -66.63 47.51 -45.25
C THR A 7 -65.56 47.40 -44.13
N ARG A 8 -65.16 46.14 -43.87
CA ARG A 8 -64.26 45.65 -42.81
C ARG A 8 -62.77 45.74 -43.18
N LYS A 9 -61.90 45.73 -42.16
CA LYS A 9 -60.80 44.74 -41.97
C LYS A 9 -60.29 44.75 -40.50
N THR A 10 -60.44 43.62 -39.82
CA THR A 10 -59.74 43.16 -38.57
C THR A 10 -58.50 42.33 -38.97
N PRO A 11 -57.63 41.80 -38.06
CA PRO A 11 -57.46 41.96 -36.59
C PRO A 11 -55.98 42.34 -36.23
N VAL A 12 -55.50 42.51 -35.00
CA VAL A 12 -55.28 41.54 -33.91
C VAL A 12 -54.95 42.30 -32.61
N ALA A 13 -55.56 41.85 -31.53
CA ALA A 13 -55.30 42.26 -30.15
C ALA A 13 -54.03 41.58 -29.60
N LEU A 14 -53.30 42.27 -28.71
CA LEU A 14 -52.74 41.66 -27.51
C LEU A 14 -52.67 42.73 -26.41
N ALA A 15 -53.33 42.39 -25.32
CA ALA A 15 -53.50 43.17 -24.12
C ALA A 15 -52.31 43.01 -23.16
N SER A 16 -52.42 43.74 -22.05
CA SER A 16 -51.65 43.69 -20.80
C SER A 16 -50.48 44.68 -20.79
N GLY A 17 -50.48 45.78 -20.04
CA GLY A 17 -51.12 46.01 -18.75
C GLY A 17 -50.05 45.95 -17.65
N ASN A 18 -49.84 47.11 -17.00
CA ASN A 18 -49.26 47.30 -15.67
C ASN A 18 -47.83 46.78 -15.39
N ASP A 19 -46.87 47.67 -15.14
CA ASP A 19 -46.63 48.18 -13.78
C ASP A 19 -45.47 49.17 -13.77
N ALA A 20 -45.52 50.10 -12.82
CA ALA A 20 -44.56 51.17 -12.63
C ALA A 20 -43.10 50.64 -12.57
N ALA A 21 -42.22 51.34 -13.27
CA ALA A 21 -40.79 51.07 -13.30
C ALA A 21 -40.24 50.90 -11.87
N PRO A 22 -39.57 49.78 -11.54
CA PRO A 22 -38.91 49.66 -10.26
C PRO A 22 -37.79 50.68 -10.19
N ALA A 23 -37.79 51.47 -9.12
CA ALA A 23 -36.68 52.33 -8.74
C ALA A 23 -35.40 51.47 -8.76
N ILE A 24 -34.49 51.81 -9.67
CA ILE A 24 -33.16 51.24 -9.75
C ILE A 24 -32.46 51.60 -8.44
N ARG A 25 -32.54 50.71 -7.46
CA ARG A 25 -31.62 50.72 -6.34
C ARG A 25 -30.24 50.48 -6.94
N PRO A 26 -29.25 51.35 -6.73
CA PRO A 26 -27.90 51.00 -7.10
C PRO A 26 -27.57 49.70 -6.35
N ILE A 27 -27.36 48.62 -7.09
CA ILE A 27 -26.70 47.44 -6.56
C ILE A 27 -25.34 47.98 -6.14
N ALA A 28 -25.14 48.14 -4.84
CA ALA A 28 -23.82 48.39 -4.30
C ALA A 28 -22.98 47.19 -4.71
N HIS A 29 -22.21 47.34 -5.79
CA HIS A 29 -21.04 46.53 -6.01
C HIS A 29 -20.20 46.71 -4.75
N ALA A 30 -20.23 45.71 -3.87
CA ALA A 30 -19.30 45.62 -2.77
C ALA A 30 -17.92 45.75 -3.39
N SER A 31 -17.28 46.89 -3.16
CA SER A 31 -15.94 47.16 -3.68
C SER A 31 -15.03 46.01 -3.23
N PRO A 32 -14.22 45.41 -4.12
CA PRO A 32 -13.19 44.46 -3.74
C PRO A 32 -12.07 45.27 -3.07
N GLY A 33 -12.29 45.68 -1.82
CA GLY A 33 -11.55 46.82 -1.29
C GLY A 33 -11.75 47.10 0.19
N GLN A 34 -12.10 46.10 0.99
CA GLN A 34 -11.67 46.08 2.39
C GLN A 34 -11.19 44.67 2.71
N ALA A 35 -9.89 44.49 2.54
CA ALA A 35 -9.21 43.37 3.14
C ALA A 35 -9.38 43.48 4.66
N GLU A 36 -10.38 42.79 5.24
CA GLU A 36 -10.39 42.56 6.69
C GLU A 36 -9.02 41.97 7.09
N PRO A 37 -8.37 42.49 8.14
CA PRO A 37 -7.05 42.03 8.52
C PRO A 37 -7.05 40.52 8.75
N VAL A 38 -5.94 39.87 8.40
CA VAL A 38 -5.62 38.49 8.79
C VAL A 38 -5.77 38.44 10.32
N GLY A 39 -6.86 37.84 10.80
CA GLY A 39 -7.23 37.89 12.22
C GLY A 39 -8.68 38.29 12.55
N SER A 40 -9.56 38.55 11.57
CA SER A 40 -10.99 38.69 11.90
C SER A 40 -11.52 37.36 12.45
N GLY A 41 -11.99 37.37 13.70
CA GLY A 41 -12.46 36.17 14.43
C GLY A 41 -13.52 35.34 13.69
N LYS A 42 -14.11 35.92 12.64
CA LYS A 42 -15.10 35.33 11.73
C LYS A 42 -14.64 34.04 11.06
N TYR A 43 -13.35 33.90 10.72
CA TYR A 43 -12.83 32.75 9.96
C TYR A 43 -12.08 31.72 10.81
N VAL A 44 -11.88 32.00 12.10
CA VAL A 44 -11.07 31.16 13.01
C VAL A 44 -11.57 29.72 13.05
N GLY A 45 -12.89 29.50 13.06
CA GLY A 45 -13.48 28.16 13.06
C GLY A 45 -13.15 27.36 11.80
N LEU A 46 -13.29 27.95 10.61
CA LEU A 46 -13.00 27.28 9.33
C LEU A 46 -11.50 27.03 9.15
N LEU A 47 -10.65 27.99 9.50
CA LEU A 47 -9.19 27.84 9.46
C LEU A 47 -8.73 26.73 10.41
N THR A 48 -9.30 26.65 11.61
CA THR A 48 -9.01 25.56 12.57
C THR A 48 -9.38 24.20 11.99
N LEU A 49 -10.51 24.09 11.27
CA LEU A 49 -10.91 22.84 10.61
C LEU A 49 -9.98 22.48 9.45
N LEU A 50 -9.58 23.44 8.63
CA LEU A 50 -8.63 23.22 7.53
C LEU A 50 -7.28 22.72 8.05
N VAL A 51 -6.73 23.36 9.08
CA VAL A 51 -5.48 22.93 9.72
C VAL A 51 -5.61 21.50 10.25
N LYS A 52 -6.72 21.15 10.91
CA LYS A 52 -6.97 19.78 11.37
C LYS A 52 -7.01 18.77 10.21
N GLU A 53 -7.68 19.11 9.10
CA GLU A 53 -7.75 18.25 7.92
C GLU A 53 -6.39 18.08 7.25
N ARG A 54 -5.57 19.13 7.15
CA ARG A 54 -4.22 19.04 6.57
C ARG A 54 -3.25 18.28 7.47
N VAL A 55 -3.30 18.46 8.79
CA VAL A 55 -2.55 17.63 9.75
C VAL A 55 -2.92 16.16 9.60
N ALA A 56 -4.20 15.84 9.41
CA ALA A 56 -4.63 14.47 9.13
C ALA A 56 -4.10 13.92 7.79
N MET A 57 -3.70 14.78 6.86
CA MET A 57 -3.07 14.43 5.58
C MET A 57 -1.54 14.61 5.57
N ILE A 58 -0.90 14.96 6.69
CA ILE A 58 0.55 15.23 6.82
C ILE A 58 1.00 16.40 5.91
N GLU A 59 0.08 17.30 5.58
CA GLU A 59 0.43 18.58 4.97
C GLU A 59 0.42 19.65 6.06
N MET A 60 1.52 20.39 6.22
CA MET A 60 1.58 21.49 7.18
C MET A 60 1.65 22.82 6.44
N THR A 61 0.65 23.64 6.65
CA THR A 61 0.53 24.99 6.11
C THR A 61 -0.21 25.83 7.15
N GLY A 62 0.23 27.07 7.36
CA GLY A 62 -0.28 27.93 8.42
C GLY A 62 -1.70 28.43 8.14
N ALA A 63 -2.43 28.81 9.20
CA ALA A 63 -3.76 29.42 9.04
C ALA A 63 -3.73 30.71 8.19
N ASP A 64 -2.64 31.48 8.31
CA ASP A 64 -2.44 32.72 7.55
C ASP A 64 -2.23 32.45 6.05
N GLU A 65 -1.53 31.36 5.73
CA GLU A 65 -1.29 30.92 4.35
C GLU A 65 -2.58 30.39 3.71
N GLU A 66 -3.39 29.61 4.43
CA GLU A 66 -4.72 29.17 3.96
C GLU A 66 -5.66 30.34 3.70
N PHE A 67 -5.61 31.37 4.55
CA PHE A 67 -6.41 32.56 4.37
C PHE A 67 -5.95 33.39 3.16
N ALA A 68 -4.63 33.49 2.94
CA ALA A 68 -4.07 34.15 1.76
C ALA A 68 -4.45 33.42 0.45
N LEU A 69 -4.37 32.08 0.44
CA LEU A 69 -4.79 31.25 -0.69
C LEU A 69 -6.29 31.39 -0.97
N ALA A 70 -7.12 31.30 0.06
CA ALA A 70 -8.57 31.45 -0.09
C ALA A 70 -8.97 32.85 -0.62
N ARG A 71 -8.21 33.89 -0.25
CA ARG A 71 -8.39 35.24 -0.80
C ARG A 71 -8.04 35.33 -2.27
N ALA A 72 -6.93 34.74 -2.69
CA ALA A 72 -6.54 34.71 -4.10
C ALA A 72 -7.62 34.00 -4.96
N VAL A 73 -8.06 32.82 -4.51
CA VAL A 73 -9.14 32.02 -5.14
C VAL A 73 -10.46 32.80 -5.17
N ALA A 74 -10.81 33.49 -4.08
CA ALA A 74 -12.02 34.30 -4.02
C ALA A 74 -12.03 35.44 -5.05
N VAL A 75 -10.89 36.12 -5.23
CA VAL A 75 -10.74 37.19 -6.23
C VAL A 75 -10.78 36.61 -7.64
N GLU A 76 -10.08 35.50 -7.89
CA GLU A 76 -10.00 34.84 -9.20
C GLU A 76 -11.37 34.34 -9.69
N HIS A 77 -12.17 33.74 -8.81
CA HIS A 77 -13.46 33.16 -9.16
C HIS A 77 -14.66 34.07 -8.87
N GLY A 78 -14.44 35.28 -8.36
CA GLY A 78 -15.51 36.21 -8.00
C GLY A 78 -16.44 35.69 -6.89
N ILE A 79 -15.92 34.87 -5.97
CA ILE A 79 -16.66 34.28 -4.84
C ILE A 79 -16.24 34.89 -3.51
N THR A 80 -16.97 34.56 -2.43
CA THR A 80 -16.56 34.99 -1.08
C THR A 80 -15.42 34.13 -0.54
N ILE A 81 -14.59 34.70 0.33
CA ILE A 81 -13.51 33.96 1.03
C ILE A 81 -14.07 32.77 1.82
N ASP A 82 -15.25 32.92 2.43
CA ASP A 82 -15.95 31.84 3.13
C ASP A 82 -16.31 30.68 2.19
N ALA A 83 -16.81 30.99 0.98
CA ALA A 83 -17.09 29.99 -0.04
C ALA A 83 -15.81 29.26 -0.48
N ALA A 84 -14.72 29.99 -0.74
CA ALA A 84 -13.43 29.41 -1.10
C ALA A 84 -12.85 28.50 0.02
N LEU A 85 -12.93 28.91 1.29
CA LEU A 85 -12.49 28.09 2.43
C LEU A 85 -13.34 26.83 2.60
N ARG A 86 -14.66 26.90 2.37
CA ARG A 86 -15.55 25.73 2.44
C ARG A 86 -15.32 24.76 1.31
N GLU A 87 -15.10 25.25 0.10
CA GLU A 87 -14.73 24.42 -1.06
C GLU A 87 -13.41 23.70 -0.78
N ARG A 88 -12.38 24.42 -0.32
CA ARG A 88 -11.10 23.83 0.09
C ARG A 88 -11.29 22.75 1.15
N LEU A 89 -12.11 22.99 2.16
CA LEU A 89 -12.41 22.01 3.21
C LEU A 89 -13.08 20.76 2.64
N ALA A 90 -14.00 20.90 1.68
CA ALA A 90 -14.63 19.79 0.99
C ALA A 90 -13.62 18.97 0.17
N THR A 91 -12.71 19.64 -0.54
CA THR A 91 -11.62 18.99 -1.27
C THR A 91 -10.71 18.20 -0.34
N LEU A 92 -10.24 18.79 0.76
CA LEU A 92 -9.35 18.10 1.72
C LEU A 92 -10.04 16.87 2.33
N ARG A 93 -11.33 16.97 2.66
CA ARG A 93 -12.11 15.81 3.15
C ARG A 93 -12.22 14.71 2.10
N GLY A 94 -12.46 15.07 0.83
CA GLY A 94 -12.49 14.12 -0.27
C GLY A 94 -11.14 13.42 -0.49
N GLN A 95 -10.04 14.18 -0.43
CA GLN A 95 -8.68 13.65 -0.49
C GLN A 95 -8.39 12.69 0.67
N ARG A 96 -8.75 13.07 1.90
CA ARG A 96 -8.61 12.22 3.08
C ARG A 96 -9.36 10.90 2.91
N GLU A 97 -10.62 10.94 2.49
CA GLU A 97 -11.41 9.72 2.28
C GLU A 97 -10.81 8.84 1.16
N SER A 98 -10.30 9.45 0.08
CA SER A 98 -9.61 8.73 -0.98
C SER A 98 -8.34 8.03 -0.47
N ILE A 99 -7.51 8.72 0.32
CA ILE A 99 -6.31 8.13 0.94
C ILE A 99 -6.69 6.99 1.89
N TRP A 100 -7.71 7.20 2.73
CA TRP A 100 -8.16 6.20 3.70
C TRP A 100 -8.75 4.96 3.03
N SER A 101 -9.51 5.13 1.94
CA SER A 101 -10.05 4.02 1.16
C SER A 101 -8.93 3.26 0.42
N ALA A 102 -7.97 3.97 -0.16
CA ALA A 102 -6.78 3.36 -0.77
C ALA A 102 -5.94 2.57 0.25
N GLN A 103 -5.72 3.13 1.45
CA GLN A 103 -5.03 2.43 2.53
C GLN A 103 -5.81 1.19 3.02
N ARG A 104 -7.13 1.29 3.16
CA ARG A 104 -7.98 0.13 3.50
C ARG A 104 -7.89 -0.96 2.45
N ALA A 105 -7.96 -0.59 1.16
CA ALA A 105 -7.82 -1.53 0.05
C ALA A 105 -6.43 -2.18 0.03
N LEU A 106 -5.36 -1.40 0.25
CA LEU A 106 -3.99 -1.92 0.34
C LEU A 106 -3.83 -2.90 1.51
N ARG A 107 -4.32 -2.54 2.70
CA ARG A 107 -4.29 -3.44 3.88
C ARG A 107 -5.09 -4.71 3.63
N ALA A 108 -6.27 -4.62 3.02
CA ALA A 108 -7.08 -5.77 2.67
C ALA A 108 -6.35 -6.69 1.67
N LYS A 109 -5.70 -6.12 0.65
CA LYS A 109 -4.88 -6.86 -0.32
C LYS A 109 -3.69 -7.55 0.37
N GLN A 110 -2.97 -6.86 1.24
CA GLN A 110 -1.86 -7.44 2.00
C GLN A 110 -2.33 -8.55 2.93
N ALA A 111 -3.45 -8.38 3.62
CA ALA A 111 -4.03 -9.41 4.47
C ALA A 111 -4.48 -10.64 3.67
N ASP A 112 -5.06 -10.44 2.47
CA ASP A 112 -5.40 -11.54 1.56
C ASP A 112 -4.16 -12.27 1.05
N GLN A 113 -3.11 -11.53 0.67
CA GLN A 113 -1.81 -12.10 0.28
C GLN A 113 -1.20 -12.94 1.41
N MET A 114 -1.19 -12.44 2.64
CA MET A 114 -0.67 -13.17 3.80
C MET A 114 -1.51 -14.41 4.11
N ARG A 115 -2.84 -14.32 4.03
CA ARG A 115 -3.72 -15.47 4.25
C ARG A 115 -3.50 -16.56 3.21
N LYS A 116 -3.31 -16.20 1.95
CA LYS A 116 -3.04 -17.15 0.86
C LYS A 116 -1.64 -17.74 0.93
N ALA A 117 -0.63 -16.93 1.20
CA ALA A 117 0.77 -17.36 1.29
C ALA A 117 1.09 -18.05 2.62
N GLY A 118 0.31 -17.81 3.67
CA GLY A 118 0.57 -18.26 5.04
C GLY A 118 0.93 -19.74 5.16
N PRO A 119 0.15 -20.67 4.59
CA PRO A 119 0.50 -22.09 4.63
C PRO A 119 1.86 -22.41 4.00
N ALA A 120 2.18 -21.78 2.88
CA ALA A 120 3.46 -21.98 2.19
C ALA A 120 4.64 -21.36 2.96
N VAL A 121 4.44 -20.18 3.56
CA VAL A 121 5.43 -19.53 4.44
C VAL A 121 5.71 -20.40 5.67
N THR A 122 4.66 -20.90 6.33
CA THR A 122 4.81 -21.80 7.49
C THR A 122 5.54 -23.07 7.10
N SER A 123 5.15 -23.71 5.99
CA SER A 123 5.84 -24.90 5.47
C SER A 123 7.31 -24.64 5.18
N ALA A 124 7.65 -23.48 4.61
CA ALA A 124 9.04 -23.10 4.33
C ALA A 124 9.85 -22.89 5.62
N ILE A 125 9.27 -22.29 6.66
CA ILE A 125 9.93 -22.14 7.96
C ILE A 125 10.18 -23.51 8.59
N ASP A 126 9.18 -24.40 8.59
CA ASP A 126 9.31 -25.75 9.13
C ASP A 126 10.35 -26.57 8.36
N GLU A 127 10.37 -26.45 7.03
CA GLU A 127 11.37 -27.10 6.17
C GLU A 127 12.78 -26.60 6.50
N ARG A 128 13.00 -25.28 6.64
CA ARG A 128 14.30 -24.73 7.03
C ARG A 128 14.76 -25.21 8.41
N LEU A 129 13.85 -25.28 9.39
CA LEU A 129 14.19 -25.82 10.72
C LEU A 129 14.68 -27.27 10.63
N ARG A 130 14.05 -28.09 9.78
CA ARG A 130 14.51 -29.47 9.51
C ARG A 130 15.85 -29.50 8.78
N LEU A 131 16.04 -28.63 7.78
CA LEU A 131 17.29 -28.56 7.01
C LEU A 131 18.49 -28.20 7.91
N VAL A 132 18.30 -27.34 8.92
CA VAL A 132 19.35 -27.05 9.91
C VAL A 132 19.80 -28.32 10.65
N GLU A 133 18.87 -29.18 11.03
CA GLU A 133 19.20 -30.44 11.70
C GLU A 133 19.88 -31.43 10.74
N VAL A 134 19.40 -31.53 9.50
CA VAL A 134 19.98 -32.37 8.44
C VAL A 134 21.41 -31.95 8.13
N VAL A 135 21.66 -30.66 7.87
CA VAL A 135 22.99 -30.11 7.58
C VAL A 135 23.94 -30.38 8.74
N ARG A 136 23.50 -30.17 9.98
CA ARG A 136 24.30 -30.47 11.17
C ARG A 136 24.65 -31.95 11.27
N SER A 137 23.68 -32.84 11.02
CA SER A 137 23.87 -34.29 11.04
C SER A 137 24.86 -34.74 9.96
N LEU A 138 24.68 -34.29 8.72
CA LEU A 138 25.55 -34.62 7.59
C LEU A 138 26.99 -34.12 7.83
N LYS A 139 27.17 -32.91 8.34
CA LYS A 139 28.49 -32.38 8.72
C LYS A 139 29.16 -33.26 9.78
N ALA A 140 28.41 -33.74 10.78
CA ALA A 140 28.93 -34.65 11.80
C ALA A 140 29.31 -36.02 11.21
N GLN A 141 28.51 -36.59 10.31
CA GLN A 141 28.80 -37.86 9.63
C GLN A 141 30.05 -37.76 8.75
N ILE A 142 30.16 -36.70 7.95
CA ILE A 142 31.32 -36.43 7.09
C ILE A 142 32.60 -36.26 7.93
N ALA A 143 32.55 -35.49 9.02
CA ALA A 143 33.69 -35.31 9.90
C ALA A 143 34.08 -36.61 10.65
N GLY A 144 33.10 -37.46 10.96
CA GLY A 144 33.29 -38.75 11.63
C GLY A 144 33.77 -39.88 10.73
N TYR A 145 33.71 -39.73 9.41
CA TYR A 145 33.98 -40.78 8.43
C TYR A 145 35.35 -41.46 8.63
N ASP A 146 36.43 -40.67 8.67
CA ASP A 146 37.77 -41.22 8.81
C ASP A 146 37.98 -41.93 10.16
N ALA A 147 37.35 -41.41 11.22
CA ALA A 147 37.41 -42.02 12.54
C ALA A 147 36.67 -43.36 12.57
N ALA A 148 35.50 -43.44 11.93
CA ALA A 148 34.72 -44.66 11.78
C ALA A 148 35.49 -45.72 10.98
N ARG A 149 36.10 -45.32 9.85
CA ARG A 149 36.94 -46.19 9.02
C ARG A 149 38.14 -46.75 9.79
N ARG A 150 38.88 -45.89 10.50
CA ARG A 150 40.00 -46.34 11.35
C ARG A 150 39.56 -47.24 12.50
N ALA A 151 38.37 -47.02 13.07
CA ALA A 151 37.82 -47.88 14.11
C ALA A 151 37.44 -49.27 13.56
N PHE A 152 36.87 -49.32 12.35
CA PHE A 152 36.57 -50.59 11.67
C PHE A 152 37.83 -51.39 11.36
N VAL A 153 38.84 -50.76 10.75
CA VAL A 153 40.13 -51.43 10.45
C VAL A 153 40.77 -51.97 11.73
N ARG A 154 40.78 -51.20 12.82
CA ARG A 154 41.28 -51.68 14.12
C ARG A 154 40.54 -52.92 14.62
N LYS A 155 39.21 -52.97 14.52
CA LYS A 155 38.43 -54.16 14.90
C LYS A 155 38.78 -55.40 14.08
N LEU A 156 39.07 -55.24 12.78
CA LEU A 156 39.50 -56.35 11.93
C LEU A 156 40.89 -56.85 12.30
N VAL A 157 41.81 -55.93 12.63
CA VAL A 157 43.14 -56.28 13.13
C VAL A 157 43.06 -57.00 14.48
N ASP A 158 42.24 -56.50 15.41
CA ASP A 158 42.01 -57.14 16.71
C ASP A 158 41.40 -58.54 16.59
N ALA A 159 40.66 -58.81 15.50
CA ALA A 159 40.11 -60.13 15.18
C ALA A 159 41.13 -61.10 14.54
N GLY A 160 42.39 -60.69 14.38
CA GLY A 160 43.49 -61.52 13.87
C GLY A 160 43.77 -61.36 12.37
N MET A 161 43.18 -60.36 11.71
CA MET A 161 43.45 -60.05 10.30
C MET A 161 44.73 -59.22 10.17
N SER A 162 45.53 -59.43 9.12
CA SER A 162 46.69 -58.56 8.87
C SER A 162 46.23 -57.14 8.53
N VAL A 163 47.08 -56.14 8.76
CA VAL A 163 46.76 -54.72 8.48
C VAL A 163 46.48 -54.49 6.99
N GLU A 164 47.21 -55.20 6.12
CA GLU A 164 47.06 -55.11 4.66
C GLU A 164 45.71 -55.68 4.21
N GLU A 165 45.35 -56.88 4.70
CA GLU A 165 44.03 -57.48 4.45
C GLU A 165 42.90 -56.63 5.02
N ALA A 166 43.01 -56.19 6.29
CA ALA A 166 42.01 -55.36 6.95
C ALA A 166 41.76 -54.01 6.25
N SER A 167 42.79 -53.44 5.61
CA SER A 167 42.68 -52.18 4.87
C SER A 167 42.04 -52.33 3.49
N SER A 168 42.05 -53.55 2.93
CA SER A 168 41.43 -53.88 1.65
C SER A 168 39.93 -54.22 1.76
N VAL A 169 39.45 -54.49 2.98
CA VAL A 169 38.01 -54.66 3.24
C VAL A 169 37.34 -53.29 3.27
N GLU A 170 36.32 -53.10 2.42
CA GLU A 170 35.57 -51.86 2.38
C GLU A 170 34.68 -51.71 3.64
N PRO A 171 34.94 -50.70 4.50
CA PRO A 171 34.11 -50.44 5.67
C PRO A 171 32.75 -49.87 5.27
N LYS A 172 31.75 -50.06 6.14
CA LYS A 172 30.62 -49.13 6.23
C LYS A 172 30.90 -48.11 7.34
N PRO A 173 30.74 -46.80 7.10
CA PRO A 173 30.38 -46.17 5.82
C PRO A 173 31.49 -46.25 4.76
N SER A 174 31.09 -46.39 3.49
CA SER A 174 31.98 -46.49 2.33
C SER A 174 32.35 -45.13 1.74
N ALA A 175 33.24 -45.12 0.73
CA ALA A 175 33.57 -43.89 0.00
C ALA A 175 32.36 -43.36 -0.80
N ASP A 176 31.50 -44.25 -1.28
CA ASP A 176 30.24 -43.90 -1.94
C ASP A 176 29.25 -43.28 -0.97
N ASP A 177 29.15 -43.79 0.27
CA ASP A 177 28.32 -43.17 1.32
C ASP A 177 28.81 -41.73 1.60
N LEU A 178 30.12 -41.53 1.70
CA LEU A 178 30.71 -40.19 1.88
C LEU A 178 30.39 -39.24 0.71
N ALA A 179 30.45 -39.74 -0.53
CA ALA A 179 30.07 -38.97 -1.71
C ALA A 179 28.57 -38.63 -1.70
N GLY A 180 27.72 -39.59 -1.33
CA GLY A 180 26.29 -39.39 -1.13
C GLY A 180 25.99 -38.30 -0.10
N TRP A 181 26.58 -38.38 1.09
CA TRP A 181 26.39 -37.37 2.14
C TRP A 181 26.86 -35.97 1.75
N ARG A 182 27.94 -35.87 0.95
CA ARG A 182 28.42 -34.57 0.44
C ARG A 182 27.45 -33.96 -0.56
N ASN A 183 26.88 -34.79 -1.44
CA ASN A 183 25.86 -34.34 -2.39
C ASN A 183 24.60 -33.90 -1.65
N GLU A 184 24.10 -34.72 -0.72
CA GLU A 184 22.95 -34.38 0.13
C GLU A 184 23.19 -33.10 0.93
N LEU A 185 24.41 -32.88 1.43
CA LEU A 185 24.76 -31.65 2.14
C LEU A 185 24.69 -30.44 1.22
N SER A 186 25.25 -30.55 0.01
CA SER A 186 25.20 -29.48 -1.00
C SER A 186 23.75 -29.14 -1.38
N ASP A 187 22.93 -30.17 -1.60
CA ASP A 187 21.52 -30.00 -1.95
C ASP A 187 20.73 -29.35 -0.80
N ALA A 188 20.97 -29.79 0.45
CA ALA A 188 20.34 -29.22 1.63
C ALA A 188 20.73 -27.75 1.86
N GLU A 189 22.00 -27.40 1.66
CA GLU A 189 22.49 -26.02 1.77
C GLU A 189 21.92 -25.12 0.65
N ALA A 190 21.84 -25.63 -0.58
CA ALA A 190 21.20 -24.91 -1.69
C ALA A 190 19.70 -24.66 -1.42
N ARG A 191 19.00 -25.67 -0.90
CA ARG A 191 17.59 -25.57 -0.55
C ARG A 191 17.34 -24.59 0.61
N ASP A 192 18.17 -24.58 1.65
CA ASP A 192 18.07 -23.59 2.73
C ASP A 192 18.26 -22.16 2.21
N ALA A 193 19.24 -21.95 1.33
CA ALA A 193 19.50 -20.65 0.72
C ALA A 193 18.32 -20.18 -0.15
N GLU A 194 17.72 -21.07 -0.95
CA GLU A 194 16.53 -20.78 -1.75
C GLU A 194 15.35 -20.36 -0.86
N LEU A 195 15.06 -21.13 0.19
CA LEU A 195 13.97 -20.83 1.12
C LEU A 195 14.22 -19.53 1.89
N ALA A 196 15.46 -19.26 2.30
CA ALA A 196 15.84 -18.00 2.94
C ALA A 196 15.57 -16.79 2.02
N ALA A 197 15.92 -16.90 0.73
CA ALA A 197 15.66 -15.86 -0.25
C ALA A 197 14.15 -15.64 -0.46
N LYS A 198 13.36 -16.71 -0.58
CA LYS A 198 11.89 -16.65 -0.69
C LYS A 198 11.25 -15.99 0.53
N LEU A 199 11.69 -16.36 1.75
CA LEU A 199 11.19 -15.76 2.99
C LEU A 199 11.54 -14.26 3.09
N ALA A 200 12.75 -13.86 2.68
CA ALA A 200 13.15 -12.45 2.66
C ALA A 200 12.36 -11.60 1.65
N ALA A 201 11.97 -12.19 0.52
CA ALA A 201 11.12 -11.54 -0.48
C ALA A 201 9.64 -11.40 -0.03
N GLY A 202 9.24 -12.10 1.04
CA GLY A 202 7.92 -12.01 1.65
C GLY A 202 6.83 -12.79 0.91
N ALA A 203 5.57 -12.62 1.34
CA ALA A 203 4.44 -13.44 0.89
C ALA A 203 4.23 -13.49 -0.63
N VAL A 204 4.59 -12.44 -1.36
CA VAL A 204 4.41 -12.40 -2.82
C VAL A 204 5.22 -13.50 -3.52
N ALA A 205 6.43 -13.82 -3.02
CA ALA A 205 7.26 -14.88 -3.58
C ALA A 205 6.65 -16.28 -3.46
N PHE A 206 5.70 -16.46 -2.54
CA PHE A 206 4.97 -17.72 -2.34
C PHE A 206 3.65 -17.78 -3.13
N LEU A 207 3.22 -16.67 -3.74
CA LEU A 207 1.98 -16.60 -4.52
C LEU A 207 2.22 -16.77 -6.03
N THR A 208 3.46 -16.59 -6.50
CA THR A 208 3.85 -16.69 -7.91
C THR A 208 3.98 -18.13 -8.43
N GLU A 209 4.01 -19.12 -7.55
CA GLU A 209 4.06 -20.55 -7.93
C GLU A 209 2.66 -21.18 -8.11
N ALA A 210 1.58 -20.44 -7.83
CA ALA A 210 0.20 -20.94 -7.92
C ALA A 210 -0.54 -20.56 -9.22
N ALA A 211 0.17 -20.09 -10.25
CA ALA A 211 -0.38 -19.67 -11.55
C ALA A 211 0.03 -20.62 -12.68
#